data_AF-A0A2S9AI77-F1
#
_entry.id   AF-A0A2S9AI77-F1
#
_cell.length_a   1.000
_cell.length_b   1.000
_cell.length_c   1.000
_cell.angle_alpha   90.00
_cell.angle_beta   90.00
_cell.angle_gamma   90.00
#
_symmetry.space_group_name_H-M   'P 1'
#
loop_
_entity.id
_entity.type
_entity.pdbx_description
1 polymer ?
#
loop_
_entity_poly.entity_id
_entity_poly.type
_entity_poly.pdbx_seq_one_letter_code
_entity_poly.pdbx_strand_id
1 'polypeptide(L)'
;METTGDEFNAAVAAELRAQRGRVQITIDALVRETRLSKSAVLNYLNDKRDIPMHALFSLCRALGISPAEVIDIAERVVGSANVAGRRDDYGLVANDSINEFPDGHDTDYDHA
;
A
#
# COMPACT_ATOMS: atom_id res chain seq x y z
N MET A 1 5.09 6.30 -15.70
CA MET A 1 5.97 5.69 -14.68
C MET A 1 5.03 5.11 -13.67
N GLU A 2 4.98 3.78 -13.54
CA GLU A 2 4.21 3.13 -12.49
C GLU A 2 4.84 3.50 -11.14
N THR A 3 3.99 3.85 -10.20
CA THR A 3 4.35 4.22 -8.84
C THR A 3 4.23 3.01 -7.93
N THR A 4 4.87 3.06 -6.76
CA THR A 4 4.67 2.05 -5.71
C THR A 4 3.19 1.92 -5.31
N GLY A 5 2.41 3.01 -5.45
CA GLY A 5 0.96 3.00 -5.24
C GLY A 5 0.22 2.15 -6.28
N ASP A 6 0.64 2.20 -7.55
CA ASP A 6 0.04 1.42 -8.63
C ASP A 6 0.30 -0.08 -8.43
N GLU A 7 1.53 -0.46 -8.08
CA GLU A 7 1.91 -1.84 -7.74
C GLU A 7 1.11 -2.39 -6.55
N PHE A 8 0.91 -1.56 -5.52
CA PHE A 8 0.12 -1.90 -4.35
C PHE A 8 -1.36 -2.08 -4.69
N ASN A 9 -1.95 -1.17 -5.47
CA ASN A 9 -3.34 -1.30 -5.92
C ASN A 9 -3.55 -2.58 -6.74
N ALA A 10 -2.62 -2.90 -7.64
CA ALA A 10 -2.62 -4.14 -8.42
C ALA A 10 -2.57 -5.39 -7.53
N ALA A 11 -1.72 -5.37 -6.50
CA ALA A 11 -1.59 -6.46 -5.53
C ALA A 11 -2.88 -6.63 -4.69
N VAL A 12 -3.49 -5.54 -4.23
CA VAL A 12 -4.79 -5.58 -3.53
C VAL A 12 -5.88 -6.15 -4.45
N ALA A 13 -5.97 -5.68 -5.70
CA ALA A 13 -6.95 -6.19 -6.67
C ALA A 13 -6.74 -7.68 -6.96
N ALA A 14 -5.49 -8.14 -7.03
CA ALA A 14 -5.14 -9.54 -7.21
C ALA A 14 -5.57 -10.41 -6.02
N GLU A 15 -5.31 -9.97 -4.78
CA GLU A 15 -5.72 -10.71 -3.60
C GLU A 15 -7.25 -10.76 -3.46
N LEU A 16 -7.96 -9.66 -3.71
CA LEU A 16 -9.43 -9.65 -3.72
C LEU A 16 -10.00 -10.63 -4.76
N ARG A 17 -9.38 -10.72 -5.95
CA ARG A 17 -9.76 -11.73 -6.96
C ARG A 17 -9.50 -13.15 -6.49
N ALA A 18 -8.35 -13.40 -5.86
CA ALA A 18 -8.01 -14.71 -5.31
C ALA A 18 -9.01 -15.14 -4.23
N GLN A 19 -9.33 -14.25 -3.29
CA GLN A 19 -10.31 -14.47 -2.23
C GLN A 19 -11.71 -14.72 -2.78
N ARG A 20 -12.13 -13.96 -3.79
CA ARG A 20 -13.38 -14.24 -4.52
C ARG A 20 -13.40 -15.65 -5.10
N GLY A 21 -12.28 -16.10 -5.69
CA GLY A 21 -12.13 -17.45 -6.22
C GLY A 21 -12.24 -18.54 -5.14
N ARG A 22 -11.65 -18.30 -3.96
CA ARG A 22 -11.71 -19.21 -2.80
C ARG A 22 -13.13 -19.33 -2.23
N VAL A 23 -13.84 -18.21 -2.10
CA VAL A 23 -15.20 -18.14 -1.53
C VAL A 23 -16.29 -18.43 -2.58
N GLN A 24 -15.95 -18.46 -3.86
CA GLN A 24 -16.85 -18.72 -4.99
C GLN A 24 -18.06 -17.77 -5.08
N ILE A 25 -17.91 -16.52 -4.63
CA ILE A 25 -18.96 -15.51 -4.76
C ILE A 25 -18.99 -14.90 -6.18
N THR A 26 -20.19 -14.74 -6.74
CA THR A 26 -20.36 -14.15 -8.07
C THR A 26 -20.21 -12.63 -8.04
N ILE A 27 -19.92 -12.02 -9.18
CA ILE A 27 -19.87 -10.56 -9.31
C ILE A 27 -21.23 -9.94 -8.97
N ASP A 28 -22.33 -10.55 -9.41
CA ASP A 28 -23.66 -10.02 -9.15
C ASP A 28 -24.02 -10.11 -7.65
N ALA A 29 -23.55 -11.14 -6.94
CA ALA A 29 -23.67 -11.22 -5.49
C ALA A 29 -22.83 -10.12 -4.81
N LEU A 30 -21.57 -9.89 -5.22
CA LEU A 30 -20.77 -8.79 -4.69
C LEU A 30 -21.43 -7.43 -4.91
N VAL A 31 -21.99 -7.18 -6.09
CA VAL A 31 -22.75 -5.95 -6.39
C VAL A 31 -23.91 -5.78 -5.42
N ARG A 32 -24.66 -6.84 -5.14
CA ARG A 32 -25.79 -6.81 -4.18
C ARG A 32 -25.31 -6.53 -2.75
N GLU A 33 -24.28 -7.22 -2.28
CA GLU A 33 -23.81 -7.10 -0.89
C GLU A 33 -23.10 -5.76 -0.62
N THR A 34 -22.36 -5.25 -1.61
CA THR A 34 -21.58 -4.00 -1.47
C THR A 34 -22.38 -2.76 -1.86
N ARG A 35 -23.48 -2.90 -2.62
CA ARG A 35 -24.23 -1.82 -3.27
C ARG A 35 -23.40 -0.95 -4.23
N LEU A 36 -22.21 -1.43 -4.63
CA LEU A 36 -21.41 -0.80 -5.67
C LEU A 36 -21.98 -1.15 -7.04
N SER A 37 -21.76 -0.28 -8.03
CA SER A 37 -22.15 -0.61 -9.40
C SER A 37 -21.31 -1.77 -9.94
N LYS A 38 -21.88 -2.57 -10.86
CA LYS A 38 -21.16 -3.68 -11.52
C LYS A 38 -19.87 -3.20 -12.20
N SER A 39 -19.91 -2.03 -12.83
CA SER A 39 -18.73 -1.40 -13.43
C SER A 39 -17.67 -1.07 -12.38
N ALA A 40 -18.05 -0.50 -11.24
CA ALA A 40 -17.10 -0.20 -10.16
C ALA A 40 -16.43 -1.48 -9.64
N VAL A 41 -17.20 -2.51 -9.30
CA VAL A 41 -16.67 -3.81 -8.85
C VAL A 41 -15.69 -4.40 -9.86
N LEU A 42 -16.06 -4.42 -11.15
CA LEU A 42 -15.18 -4.95 -12.19
C LEU A 42 -13.93 -4.08 -12.42
N ASN A 43 -14.02 -2.76 -12.32
CA ASN A 43 -12.86 -1.89 -12.48
C ASN A 43 -11.87 -2.07 -11.32
N TYR A 44 -12.36 -2.19 -10.09
CA TYR A 44 -11.54 -2.44 -8.91
C TYR A 44 -10.88 -3.81 -8.97
N LEU A 45 -11.65 -4.87 -9.21
CA LEU A 45 -11.10 -6.22 -9.26
C LEU A 45 -10.12 -6.41 -10.42
N ASN A 46 -10.31 -5.72 -11.55
CA ASN A 46 -9.41 -5.84 -12.70
C ASN A 46 -8.31 -4.77 -12.73
N ASP A 47 -8.09 -4.05 -11.63
CA ASP A 47 -7.02 -3.04 -11.53
C ASP A 47 -7.09 -1.95 -12.62
N LYS A 48 -8.31 -1.59 -13.04
CA LYS A 48 -8.55 -0.51 -14.01
C LYS A 48 -8.74 0.86 -13.36
N ARG A 49 -8.92 0.86 -12.04
CA ARG A 49 -9.12 2.04 -11.19
C ARG A 49 -8.62 1.74 -9.78
N ASP A 50 -8.08 2.77 -9.15
CA ASP A 50 -7.78 2.75 -7.72
C ASP A 50 -9.00 2.34 -6.91
N ILE A 51 -8.76 1.55 -5.88
CA ILE A 51 -9.79 1.07 -4.97
C ILE A 51 -9.92 2.07 -3.82
N PRO A 52 -11.01 2.86 -3.73
CA PRO A 52 -11.21 3.74 -2.59
C PRO A 52 -11.37 2.92 -1.31
N MET A 53 -10.91 3.46 -0.17
CA MET A 53 -10.98 2.73 1.12
C MET A 53 -12.38 2.21 1.46
N HIS A 54 -13.44 3.01 1.25
CA HIS A 54 -14.81 2.55 1.51
C HIS A 54 -15.22 1.34 0.66
N ALA A 55 -14.72 1.25 -0.58
CA ALA A 55 -14.97 0.13 -1.48
C ALA A 55 -14.18 -1.10 -1.05
N LEU A 56 -12.91 -0.93 -0.62
CA LEU A 56 -12.09 -2.00 -0.06
C LEU A 56 -12.80 -2.66 1.13
N PHE A 57 -13.21 -1.87 2.13
CA PHE A 57 -13.92 -2.41 3.31
C PHE A 57 -15.22 -3.12 2.94
N SER A 58 -15.98 -2.56 1.98
CA SER A 58 -17.23 -3.17 1.52
C SER A 58 -16.99 -4.52 0.84
N LEU A 59 -15.99 -4.61 -0.03
CA LEU A 59 -15.59 -5.84 -0.73
C LEU A 59 -15.07 -6.89 0.26
N CYS A 60 -14.19 -6.51 1.19
CA CYS A 60 -13.68 -7.41 2.22
C CYS A 60 -14.80 -7.96 3.10
N ARG A 61 -15.75 -7.10 3.53
CA ARG A 61 -16.92 -7.54 4.29
C ARG A 61 -17.78 -8.53 3.50
N ALA A 62 -18.01 -8.28 2.22
CA ALA A 62 -18.79 -9.17 1.36
C ALA A 62 -18.08 -10.51 1.09
N LEU A 63 -16.75 -10.53 1.15
CA LEU A 63 -15.91 -11.72 1.02
C LEU A 63 -15.67 -12.45 2.35
N GLY A 64 -16.05 -11.85 3.49
CA GLY A 64 -15.81 -12.41 4.82
C GLY A 64 -14.33 -12.42 5.23
N ILE A 65 -13.53 -11.49 4.72
CA ILE A 65 -12.08 -11.40 4.97
C ILE A 65 -11.73 -10.08 5.67
N SER A 66 -10.60 -10.05 6.38
CA SER A 66 -10.11 -8.83 7.01
C SER A 66 -9.43 -7.91 5.98
N PRO A 67 -9.77 -6.62 5.92
CA PRO A 67 -9.03 -5.64 5.11
C PRO A 67 -7.55 -5.57 5.47
N ALA A 68 -7.20 -5.75 6.75
CA ALA A 68 -5.82 -5.73 7.20
C ALA A 68 -5.01 -6.91 6.63
N GLU A 69 -5.61 -8.09 6.49
CA GLU A 69 -4.96 -9.25 5.88
C GLU A 69 -4.71 -9.03 4.38
N VAL A 70 -5.67 -8.42 3.67
CA VAL A 70 -5.50 -8.08 2.26
C VAL A 70 -4.36 -7.08 2.07
N ILE A 71 -4.27 -6.07 2.94
CA ILE A 71 -3.20 -5.07 2.90
C ILE A 71 -1.85 -5.71 3.20
N ASP A 72 -1.74 -6.51 4.26
CA ASP A 72 -0.49 -7.21 4.62
C ASP A 72 -0.01 -8.15 3.49
N ILE A 73 -0.91 -8.89 2.84
CA ILE A 73 -0.56 -9.71 1.67
C ILE A 73 -0.08 -8.82 0.52
N ALA A 74 -0.76 -7.71 0.22
CA ALA A 74 -0.35 -6.79 -0.84
C ALA A 74 1.02 -6.15 -0.55
N GLU A 75 1.27 -5.73 0.69
CA GLU A 75 2.58 -5.22 1.13
C GLU A 75 3.68 -6.25 0.99
N ARG A 76 3.42 -7.52 1.33
CA ARG A 76 4.41 -8.60 1.14
C ARG A 76 4.69 -8.87 -0.33
N VAL A 77 3.69 -8.79 -1.20
CA VAL A 77 3.88 -8.97 -2.65
C VAL A 77 4.74 -7.86 -3.22
N VAL A 78 4.40 -6.60 -2.92
CA VAL A 78 5.17 -5.42 -3.35
C VAL A 78 6.56 -5.41 -2.72
N GLY A 79 6.67 -5.74 -1.43
CA GLY A 79 7.92 -5.84 -0.69
C GLY A 79 8.83 -6.96 -1.22
N SER A 80 8.29 -8.12 -1.58
CA SER A 80 9.06 -9.21 -2.18
C SER A 80 9.56 -8.84 -3.58
N ALA A 81 8.76 -8.11 -4.35
CA ALA A 81 9.20 -7.54 -5.63
C ALA A 81 10.31 -6.49 -5.43
N ASN A 82 10.21 -5.64 -4.40
CA ASN A 82 11.20 -4.62 -4.07
C ASN A 82 12.50 -5.19 -3.46
N VAL A 83 12.44 -6.28 -2.69
CA VAL A 83 13.64 -6.96 -2.15
C VAL A 83 14.49 -7.58 -3.25
N ALA A 84 13.88 -7.99 -4.37
CA ALA A 84 14.59 -8.45 -5.55
C ALA A 84 15.28 -7.31 -6.33
N GLY A 85 14.85 -6.05 -6.14
CA GLY A 85 15.29 -4.90 -6.93
C GLY A 85 16.07 -3.80 -6.20
N ARG A 86 16.24 -3.86 -4.86
CA ARG A 86 16.73 -2.69 -4.10
C ARG A 86 17.68 -3.01 -2.94
N ARG A 87 18.75 -3.76 -3.22
CA ARG A 87 19.93 -3.78 -2.32
C ARG A 87 20.88 -2.60 -2.54
N ASP A 88 20.72 -1.83 -3.62
CA ASP A 88 21.74 -0.87 -4.06
C ASP A 88 21.45 0.61 -3.71
N ASP A 89 20.28 0.92 -3.13
CA ASP A 89 19.83 2.33 -3.03
C ASP A 89 19.98 2.94 -1.63
N TYR A 90 20.24 2.14 -0.60
CA TYR A 90 20.64 2.66 0.71
C TYR A 90 22.15 2.91 0.70
N GLY A 91 22.57 3.92 -0.05
CA GLY A 91 23.79 4.65 0.27
C GLY A 91 23.59 5.31 1.64
N LEU A 92 23.69 4.52 2.71
CA LEU A 92 23.96 5.01 4.05
C LEU A 92 25.30 5.73 3.93
N VAL A 93 25.25 7.03 3.66
CA VAL A 93 26.36 7.91 3.93
C VAL A 93 26.53 7.81 5.45
N ALA A 94 27.47 6.98 5.88
CA ALA A 94 28.03 7.07 7.21
C ALA A 94 28.64 8.47 7.29
N ASN A 95 27.84 9.43 7.71
CA ASN A 95 28.32 10.77 7.98
C ASN A 95 28.93 10.70 9.38
N ASP A 96 30.18 10.20 9.46
CA ASP A 96 30.96 10.10 10.70
C ASP A 96 31.25 11.47 11.34
N SER A 97 30.79 12.56 10.72
CA SER A 97 30.97 13.95 11.14
C SER A 97 29.75 14.58 11.83
N ILE A 98 28.64 13.87 12.06
CA ILE A 98 27.47 14.46 12.76
C ILE A 98 27.71 14.62 14.28
N ASN A 99 28.67 13.91 14.87
CA ASN A 99 28.94 13.96 16.31
C ASN A 99 29.94 15.03 16.75
N GLU A 100 30.45 15.86 15.83
CA GLU A 100 31.28 17.00 16.22
C GLU A 100 30.38 18.22 16.43
N PHE A 101 29.82 18.33 17.63
CA PHE A 101 29.34 19.61 18.11
C PHE A 101 30.56 20.54 18.15
N PRO A 102 30.58 21.66 17.41
CA PRO A 102 31.67 22.61 17.55
C PRO A 102 31.72 23.08 19.01
N ASP A 103 32.92 23.07 19.61
CA ASP A 103 33.13 23.63 20.94
C ASP A 103 32.50 25.02 20.98
N GLY A 104 31.45 25.16 21.78
CA GLY A 104 30.68 26.40 21.89
C GLY A 104 31.59 27.54 22.30
N HIS A 105 31.85 28.47 21.39
CA HIS A 105 32.46 29.74 21.71
C HIS A 105 31.33 30.69 22.14
N ASP A 106 30.91 30.57 23.41
CA ASP A 106 29.83 31.35 24.03
C ASP A 106 30.25 32.81 24.33
N THR A 107 30.78 33.58 23.37
CA THR A 107 31.28 34.95 23.65
C THR A 107 30.87 36.01 22.64
N ASP A 108 29.60 36.03 22.23
CA ASP A 108 29.17 36.99 21.21
C ASP A 108 27.76 37.58 21.45
N TYR A 109 27.11 37.29 22.58
CA TYR A 109 25.89 38.02 22.97
C TYR A 109 26.28 39.34 23.64
N ASP A 110 26.66 40.31 22.80
CA ASP A 110 26.83 41.70 23.20
C ASP A 110 25.46 42.28 23.59
N HIS A 111 25.34 42.67 24.86
CA HIS A 111 24.25 43.48 25.38
C HIS A 111 24.47 44.93 24.91
N ALA A 112 23.56 45.45 24.07
CA ALA A 112 23.30 46.88 23.93
C ALA A 112 21.82 47.14 23.64
#